data_AF-A0A916TV88-F1
#
_entry.id   AF-A0A916TV88-F1
#
_cell.length_a   1.000
_cell.length_b   1.000
_cell.length_c   1.000
_cell.angle_alpha   90.00
_cell.angle_beta   90.00
_cell.angle_gamma   90.00
#
_symmetry.space_group_name_H-M   'P 1'
#
loop_
_entity.id
_entity.type
_entity.pdbx_description
1 polymer ?
#
loop_
_entity_poly.entity_id
_entity_poly.type
_entity_poly.pdbx_seq_one_letter_code
_entity_poly.pdbx_strand_id
1 'polypeptide(L)'
;MDEYSELFIGLDTSKLKISVAVADGERTGDVRFHGDISSEPASVAGLVAKLEKRGSKLHFCYEAGPTGYDLHRQIIELGHECVVVAPSLVPKRPGDRVKTNRRDAVSLARLHRAGELTAVWVPDAAHEAARDLVRAREAAGEALKRARQQLQSFLLRHGRVYTGRKPWTRAHYRWLAVLQFDHPAHHIVLAEYRQAIEDAEVRLLSRGDLDERARRSR
;
A
#
# COMPACT_ATOMS: atom_id res chain seq x y z
N MET A 1 36.96 20.68 -8.33
CA MET A 1 35.72 19.90 -8.43
C MET A 1 35.98 18.71 -7.54
N ASP A 2 35.55 18.80 -6.28
CA ASP A 2 35.91 17.79 -5.29
C ASP A 2 35.22 16.48 -5.67
N GLU A 3 36.02 15.47 -6.05
CA GLU A 3 35.55 14.10 -6.27
C GLU A 3 35.17 13.52 -4.90
N TYR A 4 33.95 13.82 -4.45
CA TYR A 4 33.36 13.07 -3.36
C TYR A 4 33.13 11.64 -3.83
N SER A 5 33.66 10.66 -3.09
CA SER A 5 33.26 9.27 -3.27
C SER A 5 31.74 9.14 -3.11
N GLU A 6 31.06 8.39 -3.95
CA GLU A 6 29.60 8.20 -3.87
C GLU A 6 29.27 6.87 -3.21
N LEU A 7 28.24 6.84 -2.37
CA LEU A 7 27.66 5.63 -1.80
C LEU A 7 26.18 5.55 -2.17
N PHE A 8 25.78 4.38 -2.66
CA PHE A 8 24.39 4.07 -2.98
C PHE A 8 23.85 3.11 -1.93
N ILE A 9 22.78 3.50 -1.25
CA ILE A 9 22.22 2.78 -0.11
C ILE A 9 20.85 2.23 -0.49
N GLY A 10 20.71 0.91 -0.39
CA GLY A 10 19.44 0.21 -0.56
C GLY A 10 18.85 -0.12 0.79
N LEU A 11 17.61 0.30 1.02
CA LEU A 11 16.86 0.03 2.24
C LEU A 11 15.65 -0.85 1.90
N ASP A 12 15.59 -2.03 2.51
CA ASP A 12 14.37 -2.84 2.52
C ASP A 12 13.66 -2.68 3.86
N THR A 13 12.47 -2.08 3.82
CA THR A 13 11.75 -1.61 5.02
C THR A 13 10.68 -2.59 5.46
N SER A 14 10.66 -2.90 6.75
CA SER A 14 9.57 -3.63 7.41
C SER A 14 9.07 -2.84 8.63
N LYS A 15 8.01 -3.33 9.27
CA LYS A 15 7.34 -2.63 10.39
C LYS A 15 8.29 -2.19 11.52
N LEU A 16 9.31 -2.98 11.84
CA LEU A 16 10.19 -2.76 13.00
C LEU A 16 11.66 -2.59 12.63
N LYS A 17 12.01 -2.85 11.37
CA LYS A 17 13.39 -3.12 10.99
C LYS A 17 13.63 -2.73 9.55
N ILE A 18 14.80 -2.18 9.28
CA ILE A 18 15.28 -1.83 7.95
C ILE A 18 16.55 -2.62 7.66
N SER A 19 16.52 -3.41 6.60
CA SER A 19 17.70 -4.11 6.07
C SER A 19 18.46 -3.16 5.15
N VAL A 20 19.74 -2.98 5.40
CA VAL A 20 20.57 -1.95 4.77
C VAL A 20 21.68 -2.60 3.94
N ALA A 21 21.81 -2.18 2.69
CA ALA A 21 22.97 -2.49 1.86
C ALA A 21 23.61 -1.22 1.32
N VAL A 22 24.92 -1.28 1.09
CA VAL A 22 25.72 -0.16 0.59
C VAL A 22 26.51 -0.64 -0.62
N ALA A 23 26.42 0.11 -1.70
CA ALA A 23 27.22 -0.05 -2.91
C ALA A 23 28.17 1.15 -3.03
N ASP A 24 29.45 0.87 -3.26
CA ASP A 24 30.43 1.91 -3.59
C ASP A 24 30.17 2.40 -5.03
N GLY A 25 30.35 3.70 -5.28
CA GLY A 25 29.89 4.39 -6.51
C GLY A 25 30.60 3.99 -7.81
N GLU A 26 31.77 3.36 -7.71
CA GLU A 26 32.45 2.81 -8.88
C GLU A 26 31.57 1.76 -9.59
N ARG A 27 31.64 1.71 -10.93
CA ARG A 27 30.79 0.81 -11.74
C ARG A 27 30.97 -0.67 -11.36
N THR A 28 32.17 -1.05 -10.94
CA THR A 28 32.53 -2.39 -10.43
C THR A 28 32.69 -2.43 -8.92
N GLY A 29 32.30 -1.37 -8.21
CA GLY A 29 32.40 -1.27 -6.76
C GLY A 29 31.65 -2.40 -6.07
N ASP A 30 32.11 -2.78 -4.88
CA ASP A 30 31.49 -3.84 -4.11
C ASP A 30 30.09 -3.43 -3.62
N VAL A 31 29.18 -4.40 -3.54
CA VAL A 31 27.85 -4.22 -2.95
C VAL A 31 27.75 -5.14 -1.75
N ARG A 32 27.73 -4.53 -0.58
CA ARG A 32 27.76 -5.25 0.70
C ARG A 32 26.48 -5.02 1.48
N PHE A 33 26.01 -6.09 2.11
CA PHE A 33 24.99 -5.97 3.14
C PHE A 33 25.64 -5.31 4.36
N HIS A 34 25.11 -4.15 4.77
CA HIS A 34 25.64 -3.39 5.90
C HIS A 34 25.15 -3.97 7.24
N GLY A 35 23.94 -4.51 7.25
CA GLY A 35 23.29 -5.02 8.43
C GLY A 35 21.86 -4.55 8.53
N ASP A 36 21.31 -4.71 9.72
CA ASP A 36 19.95 -4.33 10.00
C ASP A 36 19.89 -3.28 11.11
N ILE A 37 18.96 -2.34 10.97
CA ILE A 37 18.68 -1.33 11.98
C ILE A 37 17.21 -1.35 12.38
N SER A 38 16.88 -0.80 13.54
CA SER A 38 15.49 -0.49 13.88
C SER A 38 14.91 0.54 12.91
N SER A 39 13.60 0.48 12.65
CA SER A 39 12.89 1.48 11.85
C SER A 39 12.62 2.79 12.61
N GLU A 40 13.08 2.91 13.85
CA GLU A 40 12.96 4.14 14.63
C GLU A 40 13.79 5.30 14.04
N PRO A 41 13.29 6.54 14.07
CA PRO A 41 14.00 7.70 13.52
C PRO A 41 15.42 7.87 14.06
N ALA A 42 15.65 7.63 15.35
CA ALA A 42 16.98 7.73 15.96
C ALA A 42 17.98 6.74 15.35
N SER A 43 17.54 5.52 15.01
CA SER A 43 18.39 4.50 14.38
C SER A 43 18.75 4.87 12.94
N VAL A 44 17.80 5.43 12.19
CA VAL A 44 18.04 5.95 10.84
C VAL A 44 19.04 7.10 10.87
N ALA A 45 18.87 8.07 11.77
CA ALA A 45 19.80 9.19 11.93
C ALA A 45 21.21 8.70 12.32
N GLY A 46 21.31 7.71 13.21
CA GLY A 46 22.58 7.08 13.57
C GLY A 46 23.26 6.37 12.41
N LEU A 47 22.50 5.70 11.53
CA LEU A 47 23.03 5.09 10.31
C LEU A 47 23.59 6.16 9.36
N VAL A 48 22.82 7.22 9.11
CA VAL A 48 23.21 8.33 8.23
C VAL A 48 24.52 8.94 8.72
N ALA A 49 24.58 9.36 9.98
CA ALA A 49 25.78 9.96 10.58
C ALA A 49 27.01 9.03 10.52
N LYS A 50 26.81 7.71 10.60
CA LYS A 50 27.89 6.72 10.47
C LYS A 50 28.41 6.62 9.05
N LEU A 51 27.54 6.73 8.05
CA LEU A 51 27.92 6.68 6.63
C LEU A 51 28.56 8.01 6.19
N GLU A 52 28.08 9.15 6.67
CA GLU A 52 28.65 10.47 6.38
C GLU A 52 30.12 10.60 6.80
N LYS A 53 30.52 9.97 7.92
CA LYS A 53 31.92 9.95 8.40
C LYS A 53 32.92 9.42 7.38
N ARG A 54 32.47 8.76 6.31
CA ARG A 54 33.31 8.28 5.21
C ARG A 54 33.65 9.38 4.20
N GLY A 55 33.06 10.57 4.33
CA GLY A 55 33.28 11.69 3.42
C GLY A 55 32.64 11.48 2.04
N SER A 56 31.59 10.65 1.97
CA SER A 56 30.95 10.28 0.72
C SER A 56 29.60 10.96 0.54
N LYS A 57 29.22 11.27 -0.71
CA LYS A 57 27.84 11.67 -1.03
C LYS A 57 26.94 10.44 -0.93
N LEU A 58 25.85 10.53 -0.17
CA LEU A 58 24.94 9.42 0.10
C LEU A 58 23.69 9.52 -0.78
N HIS A 59 23.39 8.44 -1.50
CA HIS A 59 22.19 8.29 -2.34
C HIS A 59 21.35 7.13 -1.83
N PHE A 60 20.21 7.42 -1.22
CA PHE A 60 19.33 6.40 -0.64
C PHE A 60 18.25 5.97 -1.61
N CYS A 61 17.86 4.71 -1.55
CA CYS A 61 16.66 4.21 -2.19
C CYS A 61 15.93 3.18 -1.33
N TYR A 62 14.60 3.14 -1.43
CA TYR A 62 13.79 2.10 -0.81
C TYR A 62 12.52 1.82 -1.61
N GLU A 63 11.98 0.61 -1.45
CA GLU A 63 10.75 0.17 -2.10
C GLU A 63 9.52 0.71 -1.37
N ALA A 64 8.59 1.33 -2.11
CA ALA A 64 7.32 1.81 -1.57
C ALA A 64 6.58 0.64 -0.90
N GLY A 65 6.36 0.77 0.40
CA GLY A 65 5.76 -0.26 1.23
C GLY A 65 4.60 0.28 2.07
N PRO A 66 4.02 -0.57 2.93
CA PRO A 66 2.93 -0.19 3.82
C PRO A 66 3.37 0.78 4.94
N THR A 67 4.68 1.02 5.08
CA THR A 67 5.29 1.90 6.09
C THR A 67 5.25 3.39 5.72
N GLY A 68 4.66 3.75 4.58
CA GLY A 68 4.49 5.15 4.17
C GLY A 68 5.76 5.82 3.65
N TYR A 69 5.79 7.15 3.74
CA TYR A 69 6.86 8.01 3.20
C TYR A 69 7.65 8.77 4.26
N ASP A 70 7.49 8.43 5.54
CA ASP A 70 8.19 9.13 6.63
C ASP A 70 9.70 8.89 6.58
N LEU A 71 10.14 7.70 6.19
CA LEU A 71 11.57 7.41 5.99
C LEU A 71 12.17 8.29 4.88
N HIS A 72 11.46 8.46 3.76
CA HIS A 72 11.87 9.38 2.70
C HIS A 72 12.03 10.80 3.27
N ARG A 73 11.01 11.31 3.97
CA ARG A 73 11.02 12.65 4.55
C ARG A 73 12.16 12.84 5.52
N GLN A 74 12.37 11.88 6.41
CA GLN A 74 13.46 11.92 7.38
C GLN A 74 14.83 12.01 6.69
N ILE A 75 15.08 11.22 5.65
CA ILE A 75 16.36 11.24 4.92
C ILE A 75 16.55 12.57 4.18
N ILE A 76 15.49 13.12 3.59
CA ILE A 76 15.52 14.46 2.97
C ILE A 76 15.80 15.55 4.03
N GLU A 77 15.17 15.49 5.21
CA GLU A 77 15.40 16.42 6.33
C GLU A 77 16.83 16.33 6.87
N LEU A 78 17.45 15.15 6.82
CA LEU A 78 18.86 14.95 7.13
C LEU A 78 19.81 15.44 6.01
N GLY A 79 19.28 15.94 4.90
CA GLY A 79 20.07 16.57 3.83
C GLY A 79 20.56 15.62 2.74
N HIS A 80 19.99 14.41 2.62
CA HIS A 80 20.40 13.43 1.60
C HIS A 80 19.30 13.13 0.59
N GLU A 81 19.70 12.74 -0.61
CA GLU A 81 18.78 12.28 -1.65
C GLU A 81 18.19 10.91 -1.26
N CYS A 82 16.87 10.77 -1.41
CA CYS A 82 16.16 9.52 -1.21
C CYS A 82 15.19 9.26 -2.37
N VAL A 83 15.39 8.15 -3.08
CA VAL A 83 14.52 7.72 -4.16
C VAL A 83 13.56 6.63 -3.67
N VAL A 84 12.26 6.84 -3.85
CA VAL A 84 11.26 5.79 -3.61
C VAL A 84 10.97 5.06 -4.92
N VAL A 85 10.90 3.73 -4.89
CA VAL A 85 10.61 2.90 -6.08
C VAL A 85 9.37 2.05 -5.89
N ALA A 86 8.58 1.83 -6.94
CA ALA A 86 7.45 0.90 -6.85
C ALA A 86 7.92 -0.57 -6.94
N PRO A 87 7.38 -1.49 -6.09
CA PRO A 87 7.65 -2.93 -6.16
C PRO A 87 7.58 -3.54 -7.56
N SER A 88 6.62 -3.07 -8.36
CA SER A 88 6.33 -3.56 -9.71
C SER A 88 7.30 -3.06 -10.77
N LEU A 89 8.07 -2.01 -10.49
CA LEU A 89 9.02 -1.40 -11.43
C LEU A 89 10.47 -1.83 -11.18
N VAL A 90 10.74 -2.53 -10.07
CA VAL A 90 12.08 -3.08 -9.78
C VAL A 90 12.36 -4.26 -10.72
N PRO A 91 13.41 -4.20 -11.55
CA PRO A 91 13.78 -5.30 -12.43
C PRO A 91 14.06 -6.59 -11.66
N LYS A 92 13.40 -7.69 -12.04
CA LYS A 92 13.61 -9.01 -11.45
C LYS A 92 13.89 -10.04 -12.55
N ARG A 93 14.87 -10.92 -12.31
CA ARG A 93 15.17 -12.01 -13.23
C ARG A 93 14.05 -13.06 -13.20
N PRO A 94 13.60 -13.57 -14.35
CA PRO A 94 12.68 -14.69 -14.40
C PRO A 94 13.22 -15.87 -13.57
N GLY A 95 12.39 -16.41 -12.68
CA GLY A 95 12.76 -17.52 -11.79
C GLY A 95 13.38 -17.13 -10.45
N ASP A 96 13.77 -15.86 -10.25
CA ASP A 96 14.26 -15.40 -8.95
C ASP A 96 13.09 -15.10 -7.99
N ARG A 97 12.56 -16.17 -7.39
CA ARG A 97 11.38 -16.12 -6.51
C ARG A 97 11.69 -16.06 -5.02
N VAL A 98 12.97 -16.21 -4.64
CA VAL A 98 13.36 -16.23 -3.23
C VAL A 98 13.55 -14.79 -2.73
N LYS A 99 12.48 -14.23 -2.15
CA LYS A 99 12.48 -12.91 -1.54
C LYS A 99 13.09 -12.99 -0.14
N THR A 100 14.16 -12.24 0.12
CA THR A 100 14.69 -12.02 1.48
C THR A 100 15.12 -10.57 1.62
N ASN A 101 14.88 -9.99 2.80
CA ASN A 101 15.14 -8.57 3.04
C ASN A 101 16.59 -8.16 2.72
N ARG A 102 17.56 -9.04 3.03
CA ARG A 102 18.96 -8.86 2.68
C ARG A 102 19.19 -8.81 1.16
N ARG A 103 18.60 -9.73 0.40
CA ARG A 103 18.75 -9.77 -1.07
C ARG A 103 18.08 -8.57 -1.72
N ASP A 104 16.92 -8.16 -1.19
CA ASP A 104 16.19 -7.00 -1.69
C ASP A 104 16.96 -5.71 -1.45
N ALA A 105 17.48 -5.49 -0.24
CA ALA A 105 18.33 -4.33 0.08
C ALA A 105 19.58 -4.26 -0.82
N VAL A 106 20.29 -5.39 -0.99
CA VAL A 106 21.47 -5.48 -1.87
C VAL A 106 21.10 -5.19 -3.33
N SER A 107 19.96 -5.71 -3.80
CA SER A 107 19.49 -5.48 -5.16
C SER A 107 19.14 -4.02 -5.39
N LEU A 108 18.46 -3.38 -4.43
CA LEU A 108 18.14 -1.96 -4.47
C LEU A 108 19.41 -1.09 -4.56
N ALA A 109 20.39 -1.32 -3.68
CA ALA A 109 21.66 -0.57 -3.71
C ALA A 109 22.37 -0.71 -5.08
N ARG A 110 22.42 -1.93 -5.61
CA ARG A 110 23.04 -2.24 -6.90
C ARG A 110 22.32 -1.55 -8.07
N LEU A 111 21.00 -1.67 -8.13
CA LEU A 111 20.18 -1.11 -9.22
C LEU A 111 20.17 0.41 -9.16
N HIS A 112 20.18 0.99 -7.95
CA HIS A 112 20.24 2.43 -7.76
C HIS A 112 21.54 3.01 -8.32
N ARG A 113 22.68 2.39 -7.97
CA ARG A 113 23.99 2.75 -8.54
C ARG A 113 24.01 2.65 -10.05
N ALA A 114 23.38 1.60 -10.61
CA ALA A 114 23.31 1.40 -12.05
C ALA A 114 22.39 2.38 -12.78
N GLY A 115 21.62 3.20 -12.06
CA GLY A 115 20.60 4.08 -12.66
C GLY A 115 19.41 3.31 -13.25
N GLU A 116 19.20 2.06 -12.85
CA GLU A 116 18.15 1.17 -13.39
C GLU A 116 16.82 1.27 -12.61
N LEU A 117 16.77 2.09 -11.57
CA LEU A 117 15.57 2.30 -10.76
C LEU A 117 14.73 3.46 -11.31
N THR A 118 13.42 3.23 -11.42
CA THR A 118 12.45 4.28 -11.75
C THR A 118 11.88 4.88 -10.47
N ALA A 119 12.21 6.15 -10.20
CA ALA A 119 11.67 6.89 -9.07
C ALA A 119 10.16 7.10 -9.22
N VAL A 120 9.41 6.89 -8.14
CA VAL A 120 8.00 7.28 -8.07
C VAL A 120 7.84 8.62 -7.37
N TRP A 121 6.79 9.35 -7.76
CA TRP A 121 6.42 10.57 -7.07
C TRP A 121 5.98 10.29 -5.63
N VAL A 122 6.59 10.99 -4.68
CA VAL A 122 6.25 10.90 -3.25
C VAL A 122 5.18 11.95 -2.92
N PRO A 123 3.99 11.56 -2.46
CA PRO A 123 2.95 12.51 -2.05
C PRO A 123 3.36 13.30 -0.79
N ASP A 124 2.95 14.56 -0.74
CA ASP A 124 2.92 15.31 0.52
C ASP A 124 1.79 14.81 1.44
N ALA A 125 1.78 15.30 2.68
CA ALA A 125 0.81 14.91 3.70
C ALA A 125 -0.65 15.18 3.26
N ALA A 126 -0.90 16.24 2.49
CA ALA A 126 -2.25 16.56 2.02
C ALA A 126 -2.73 15.58 0.94
N HIS A 127 -1.84 15.17 0.04
CA HIS A 127 -2.13 14.16 -0.97
C HIS A 127 -2.27 12.75 -0.37
N GLU A 128 -1.50 12.41 0.66
CA GLU A 128 -1.68 11.16 1.41
C GLU A 128 -3.05 11.12 2.09
N ALA A 129 -3.42 12.16 2.83
CA ALA A 129 -4.71 12.25 3.49
C ALA A 129 -5.87 12.13 2.48
N ALA A 130 -5.76 12.79 1.32
CA ALA A 130 -6.74 12.66 0.25
C ALA A 130 -6.80 11.23 -0.33
N ARG A 131 -5.66 10.55 -0.48
CA ARG A 131 -5.62 9.15 -0.93
C ARG A 131 -6.24 8.20 0.08
N ASP A 132 -6.10 8.46 1.37
CA ASP A 132 -6.73 7.63 2.40
C ASP A 132 -8.26 7.76 2.40
N LEU A 133 -8.79 8.95 2.06
CA LEU A 133 -10.23 9.09 1.79
C LEU A 133 -10.69 8.21 0.63
N VAL A 134 -9.96 8.24 -0.49
CA VAL A 134 -10.24 7.41 -1.67
C VAL A 134 -10.17 5.92 -1.32
N ARG A 135 -9.10 5.47 -0.66
CA ARG A 135 -8.93 4.07 -0.21
C ARG A 135 -10.07 3.63 0.70
N ALA A 136 -10.49 4.50 1.63
CA ALA A 136 -11.57 4.17 2.53
C ALA A 136 -12.93 4.10 1.81
N ARG A 137 -13.15 4.91 0.77
CA ARG A 137 -14.31 4.82 -0.11
C ARG A 137 -14.30 3.52 -0.93
N GLU A 138 -13.15 3.15 -1.51
CA GLU A 138 -12.98 1.89 -2.23
C GLU A 138 -13.23 0.68 -1.32
N ALA A 139 -12.70 0.70 -0.10
CA ALA A 139 -12.93 -0.34 0.90
C ALA A 139 -14.42 -0.49 1.25
N ALA A 140 -15.16 0.62 1.37
CA ALA A 140 -16.61 0.60 1.57
C ALA A 140 -17.35 0.00 0.36
N GLY A 141 -16.94 0.35 -0.86
CA GLY A 141 -17.48 -0.24 -2.10
C GLY A 141 -17.25 -1.74 -2.18
N GLU A 142 -16.05 -2.21 -1.84
CA GLU A 142 -15.74 -3.65 -1.79
C GLU A 142 -16.50 -4.36 -0.66
N ALA A 143 -16.76 -3.71 0.48
CA ALA A 143 -17.61 -4.28 1.53
C ALA A 143 -19.06 -4.48 1.05
N LEU A 144 -19.63 -3.49 0.36
CA LEU A 144 -20.96 -3.58 -0.25
C LEU A 144 -21.02 -4.72 -1.28
N LYS A 145 -20.02 -4.81 -2.16
CA LYS A 145 -19.90 -5.88 -3.15
C LYS A 145 -19.86 -7.27 -2.49
N ARG A 146 -19.05 -7.43 -1.44
CA ARG A 146 -18.98 -8.69 -0.68
C ARG A 146 -20.32 -9.06 -0.03
N ALA A 147 -20.99 -8.12 0.63
CA ALA A 147 -22.29 -8.35 1.26
C ALA A 147 -23.34 -8.80 0.23
N ARG A 148 -23.37 -8.13 -0.93
CA ARG A 148 -24.22 -8.49 -2.07
C ARG A 148 -23.94 -9.91 -2.59
N GLN A 149 -22.68 -10.29 -2.74
CA GLN A 149 -22.27 -11.62 -3.18
C GLN A 149 -22.65 -12.72 -2.17
N GLN A 150 -22.54 -12.44 -0.87
CA GLN A 150 -22.95 -13.36 0.19
C GLN A 150 -24.46 -13.63 0.13
N LEU A 151 -25.27 -12.57 0.01
CA LEU A 151 -26.72 -12.70 -0.16
C LEU A 151 -27.06 -13.50 -1.42
N GLN A 152 -26.45 -13.18 -2.56
CA GLN A 152 -26.68 -13.91 -3.80
C GLN A 152 -26.32 -15.40 -3.68
N SER A 153 -25.19 -15.71 -3.03
CA SER A 153 -24.76 -17.09 -2.80
C SER A 153 -25.75 -17.84 -1.90
N PHE A 154 -26.24 -17.20 -0.84
CA PHE A 154 -27.28 -17.77 0.03
C PHE A 154 -28.56 -18.07 -0.75
N LEU A 155 -29.07 -17.12 -1.52
CA LEU A 155 -30.27 -17.29 -2.34
C LEU A 155 -30.12 -18.42 -3.36
N LEU A 156 -28.96 -18.50 -4.03
CA LEU A 156 -28.66 -19.54 -5.01
C LEU A 156 -28.69 -20.94 -4.38
N ARG A 157 -28.09 -21.12 -3.18
CA ARG A 157 -28.14 -22.40 -2.44
C ARG A 157 -29.55 -22.86 -2.09
N HIS A 158 -30.50 -21.93 -1.98
CA HIS A 158 -31.91 -22.22 -1.72
C HIS A 158 -32.80 -22.13 -2.97
N GLY A 159 -32.20 -22.16 -4.17
CA GLY A 159 -32.92 -22.16 -5.44
C GLY A 159 -33.69 -20.86 -5.72
N ARG A 160 -33.37 -19.76 -5.04
CA ARG A 160 -34.07 -18.47 -5.20
C ARG A 160 -33.33 -17.61 -6.22
N VAL A 161 -33.85 -17.61 -7.45
CA VAL A 161 -33.26 -16.86 -8.57
C VAL A 161 -34.16 -15.67 -8.92
N TYR A 162 -33.58 -14.48 -8.96
CA TYR A 162 -34.28 -13.28 -9.41
C TYR A 162 -34.36 -13.25 -10.94
N THR A 163 -35.58 -13.20 -11.49
CA THR A 163 -35.84 -13.21 -12.94
C THR A 163 -36.11 -11.82 -13.54
N GLY A 164 -36.02 -10.76 -12.74
CA GLY A 164 -36.18 -9.38 -13.23
C GLY A 164 -34.94 -8.88 -13.98
N ARG A 165 -35.04 -7.69 -14.59
CA ARG A 165 -33.99 -7.15 -15.48
C ARG A 165 -32.63 -6.97 -14.82
N LYS A 166 -32.56 -6.29 -13.67
CA LYS A 166 -31.30 -5.97 -12.98
C LYS A 166 -31.43 -6.14 -11.47
N PRO A 167 -30.46 -6.80 -10.80
CA PRO A 167 -30.40 -6.87 -9.35
C PRO A 167 -30.12 -5.49 -8.74
N TRP A 168 -30.33 -5.36 -7.44
CA TRP A 168 -30.10 -4.15 -6.64
C TRP A 168 -30.93 -2.93 -7.07
N THR A 169 -32.05 -3.17 -7.74
CA THR A 169 -33.08 -2.17 -8.05
C THR A 169 -34.22 -2.23 -7.03
N ARG A 170 -35.08 -1.21 -6.96
CA ARG A 170 -36.29 -1.24 -6.12
C ARG A 170 -37.17 -2.46 -6.38
N ALA A 171 -37.17 -3.00 -7.60
CA ALA A 171 -37.88 -4.24 -7.92
C ALA A 171 -37.21 -5.46 -7.27
N HIS A 172 -35.88 -5.53 -7.26
CA HIS A 172 -35.13 -6.59 -6.58
C HIS A 172 -35.33 -6.55 -5.06
N TYR A 173 -35.28 -5.36 -4.43
CA TYR A 173 -35.53 -5.24 -2.99
C TYR A 173 -36.95 -5.68 -2.59
N ARG A 174 -37.96 -5.34 -3.41
CA ARG A 174 -39.33 -5.85 -3.20
C ARG A 174 -39.42 -7.36 -3.33
N TRP A 175 -38.72 -7.95 -4.30
CA TRP A 175 -38.65 -9.40 -4.45
C TRP A 175 -38.00 -10.08 -3.25
N LEU A 176 -36.88 -9.54 -2.75
CA LEU A 176 -36.23 -10.04 -1.54
C LEU A 176 -37.16 -10.01 -0.31
N ALA A 177 -37.97 -8.95 -0.16
CA ALA A 177 -38.85 -8.76 0.98
C ALA A 177 -40.01 -9.77 1.06
N VAL A 178 -40.38 -10.39 -0.06
CA VAL A 178 -41.50 -11.36 -0.12
C VAL A 178 -41.05 -12.81 -0.17
N LEU A 179 -39.73 -13.07 -0.16
CA LEU A 179 -39.20 -14.43 -0.17
C LEU A 179 -39.66 -15.21 1.05
N GLN A 180 -40.09 -16.45 0.80
CA GLN A 180 -40.47 -17.40 1.83
C GLN A 180 -39.52 -18.59 1.83
N PHE A 181 -39.18 -19.05 3.02
CA PHE A 181 -38.35 -20.24 3.24
C PHE A 181 -39.07 -21.20 4.19
N ASP A 182 -38.85 -22.50 4.00
CA ASP A 182 -39.50 -23.54 4.79
C ASP A 182 -39.02 -23.54 6.24
N HIS A 183 -37.75 -23.18 6.47
CA HIS A 183 -37.15 -23.12 7.81
C HIS A 183 -37.04 -21.66 8.30
N PRO A 184 -37.53 -21.33 9.52
CA PRO A 184 -37.55 -19.96 10.05
C PRO A 184 -36.16 -19.31 10.12
N ALA A 185 -35.11 -20.08 10.42
CA ALA A 185 -33.74 -19.55 10.49
C ALA A 185 -33.27 -18.88 9.18
N HIS A 186 -33.75 -19.32 8.01
CA HIS A 186 -33.36 -18.72 6.73
C HIS A 186 -33.92 -17.30 6.55
N HIS A 187 -35.04 -16.97 7.20
CA HIS A 187 -35.57 -15.61 7.22
C HIS A 187 -34.69 -14.67 8.04
N ILE A 188 -34.14 -15.17 9.16
CA ILE A 188 -33.18 -14.42 9.99
C ILE A 188 -31.91 -14.17 9.17
N VAL A 189 -31.35 -15.21 8.52
CA VAL A 189 -30.16 -15.06 7.68
C VAL A 189 -30.39 -14.07 6.52
N LEU A 190 -31.56 -14.12 5.88
CA LEU A 190 -31.92 -13.14 4.85
C LEU A 190 -31.96 -11.71 5.42
N ALA A 191 -32.54 -11.52 6.61
CA ALA A 191 -32.59 -10.22 7.28
C ALA A 191 -31.19 -9.70 7.59
N GLU A 192 -30.31 -10.53 8.15
CA GLU A 192 -28.91 -10.19 8.43
C GLU A 192 -28.14 -9.75 7.18
N TYR A 193 -28.27 -10.50 6.08
CA TYR A 193 -27.61 -10.12 4.83
C TYR A 193 -28.16 -8.83 4.24
N ARG A 194 -29.47 -8.59 4.35
CA ARG A 194 -30.08 -7.33 3.90
C ARG A 194 -29.59 -6.16 4.75
N GLN A 195 -29.53 -6.31 6.07
CA GLN A 195 -29.01 -5.28 6.98
C GLN A 195 -27.54 -4.97 6.67
N ALA A 196 -26.71 -5.99 6.44
CA ALA A 196 -25.30 -5.80 6.08
C ALA A 196 -25.12 -5.00 4.77
N ILE A 197 -26.02 -5.18 3.80
CA ILE A 197 -26.03 -4.39 2.56
C ILE A 197 -26.46 -2.96 2.84
N GLU A 198 -27.54 -2.75 3.59
CA GLU A 198 -28.07 -1.43 3.94
C GLU A 198 -27.01 -0.61 4.72
N ASP A 199 -26.35 -1.21 5.71
CA ASP A 199 -25.25 -0.60 6.45
C ASP A 199 -24.07 -0.23 5.54
N ALA A 200 -23.71 -1.10 4.58
CA ALA A 200 -22.63 -0.84 3.64
C ALA A 200 -23.00 0.28 2.64
N GLU A 201 -24.27 0.38 2.23
CA GLU A 201 -24.78 1.47 1.39
C GLU A 201 -24.76 2.80 2.13
N VAL A 202 -25.20 2.83 3.39
CA VAL A 202 -25.11 4.03 4.24
C VAL A 202 -23.67 4.48 4.43
N ARG A 203 -22.73 3.56 4.69
CA ARG A 203 -21.29 3.88 4.81
C ARG A 203 -20.71 4.46 3.53
N LEU A 204 -21.18 4.03 2.36
CA LEU A 204 -20.72 4.55 1.07
C LEU A 204 -21.32 5.93 0.75
N LEU A 205 -22.60 6.15 1.08
CA LEU A 205 -23.32 7.41 0.85
C LEU A 205 -22.87 8.53 1.79
N SER A 206 -22.80 8.25 3.10
CA SER A 206 -22.36 9.20 4.13
C SER A 206 -20.94 9.75 3.88
N ARG A 207 -20.10 8.99 3.19
CA ARG A 207 -18.76 9.43 2.77
C ARG A 207 -18.77 10.29 1.52
N GLY A 208 -19.76 10.16 0.64
CA GLY A 208 -19.95 11.09 -0.49
C GLY A 208 -20.20 12.53 -0.01
N ASP A 209 -20.96 12.69 1.07
CA ASP A 209 -21.23 14.00 1.69
C ASP A 209 -19.99 14.59 2.39
N LEU A 210 -19.13 13.73 2.96
CA LEU A 210 -17.86 14.15 3.57
C LEU A 210 -16.84 14.57 2.50
N ASP A 211 -16.77 13.86 1.36
CA ASP A 211 -15.94 14.22 0.22
C ASP A 211 -16.35 15.60 -0.36
N GLU A 212 -17.66 15.89 -0.44
CA GLU A 212 -18.16 17.21 -0.85
C GLU A 212 -17.82 18.32 0.16
N ARG A 213 -17.92 18.04 1.46
CA ARG A 213 -17.55 19.00 2.52
C ARG A 213 -16.06 19.30 2.51
N ALA A 214 -15.21 18.29 2.35
CA ALA A 214 -13.75 18.46 2.27
C ALA A 214 -13.30 19.26 1.02
N ARG A 215 -14.06 19.18 -0.08
CA ARG A 215 -13.84 20.00 -1.28
C ARG A 215 -14.28 21.46 -1.13
N ARG A 216 -15.27 21.73 -0.27
CA ARG A 216 -15.77 23.10 0.03
C ARG A 216 -14.95 23.85 1.08
N SER A 217 -14.07 23.14 1.80
CA SER A 217 -13.19 23.70 2.83
C SER A 217 -11.75 23.99 2.32
N ARG A 218 -11.53 23.99 1.00
CA ARG A 218 -10.33 24.53 0.34
C ARG A 218 -10.70 25.84 -0.35
#